data_AF-S0NHH0-F1
#
_entry.id   AF-S0NHH0-F1
#
_cell.length_a   1.000
_cell.length_b   1.000
_cell.length_c   1.000
_cell.angle_alpha   90.00
_cell.angle_beta   90.00
_cell.angle_gamma   90.00
#
_symmetry.space_group_name_H-M   'P 1'
#
loop_
_entity.id
_entity.type
_entity.pdbx_description
1 polymer ?
#
loop_
_entity_poly.entity_id
_entity_poly.type
_entity_poly.pdbx_seq_one_letter_code
_entity_poly.pdbx_strand_id
1 'polypeptide(L)'
;MQTLKFSNLILAFLLELMALLILSYWGFVYTPLPFMIGIGAPILFIVIWAKWCAPKATHRLEGNALLCLKSLLLSIPVLCLVLLNQLFFAFIFALLILLHLSLSSYFKTV
;
A
#
# COMPACT_ATOMS: atom_id res chain seq x y z
N MET A 1 -22.13 -0.22 -12.17
CA MET A 1 -21.70 0.16 -10.80
C MET A 1 -20.91 -0.94 -10.09
N GLN A 2 -21.36 -2.20 -10.08
CA GLN A 2 -20.65 -3.30 -9.38
C GLN A 2 -19.28 -3.65 -9.99
N THR A 3 -19.16 -3.62 -11.32
CA THR A 3 -17.91 -3.90 -12.04
C THR A 3 -16.78 -2.94 -11.64
N LEU A 4 -17.06 -1.63 -11.58
CA LEU A 4 -16.10 -0.62 -11.14
C LEU A 4 -15.61 -0.81 -9.70
N LYS A 5 -16.52 -1.19 -8.79
CA LYS A 5 -16.16 -1.50 -7.39
C LYS A 5 -15.23 -2.71 -7.32
N PHE A 6 -15.53 -3.78 -8.06
CA PHE A 6 -14.70 -4.98 -8.09
C PHE A 6 -13.31 -4.70 -8.68
N SER A 7 -13.24 -3.96 -9.78
CA SER A 7 -11.97 -3.52 -10.37
C SER A 7 -11.14 -2.69 -9.38
N ASN A 8 -11.78 -1.81 -8.60
CA ASN A 8 -11.07 -1.03 -7.58
C ASN A 8 -10.51 -1.89 -6.45
N LEU A 9 -11.21 -2.96 -6.05
CA LEU A 9 -10.72 -3.91 -5.05
C LEU A 9 -9.52 -4.72 -5.57
N ILE A 10 -9.56 -5.14 -6.83
CA ILE A 10 -8.42 -5.81 -7.48
C ILE A 10 -7.23 -4.86 -7.54
N LEU A 11 -7.46 -3.61 -7.96
CA LEU A 11 -6.41 -2.59 -7.99
C LEU A 11 -5.81 -2.36 -6.61
N ALA A 12 -6.65 -2.24 -5.57
CA ALA A 12 -6.20 -2.08 -4.19
C ALA A 12 -5.29 -3.22 -3.76
N PHE A 13 -5.70 -4.47 -4.03
CA PHE A 13 -4.93 -5.66 -3.69
C PHE A 13 -3.60 -5.71 -4.46
N LEU A 14 -3.60 -5.35 -5.75
CA LEU A 14 -2.38 -5.30 -6.53
C LEU A 14 -1.41 -4.22 -6.02
N LEU A 15 -1.92 -3.06 -5.63
CA LEU A 15 -1.12 -1.99 -5.02
C LEU A 15 -0.51 -2.44 -3.68
N GLU A 16 -1.27 -3.15 -2.85
CA GLU A 16 -0.79 -3.71 -1.59
C GLU A 16 0.32 -4.77 -1.83
N LEU A 17 0.18 -5.63 -2.85
CA LEU A 17 1.24 -6.57 -3.23
C LEU A 17 2.50 -5.87 -3.75
N MET A 18 2.33 -4.88 -4.63
CA MET A 18 3.47 -4.10 -5.14
C MET A 18 4.17 -3.33 -4.01
N ALA A 19 3.42 -2.80 -3.04
CA ALA A 19 3.98 -2.15 -1.86
C ALA A 19 4.92 -3.08 -1.10
N LEU A 20 4.54 -4.34 -0.90
CA LEU A 20 5.39 -5.34 -0.25
C LEU A 20 6.69 -5.59 -1.04
N LEU A 21 6.59 -5.76 -2.35
CA LEU A 21 7.76 -5.98 -3.21
C LEU A 21 8.71 -4.78 -3.18
N ILE A 22 8.17 -3.56 -3.29
CA ILE A 22 8.95 -2.32 -3.25
C ILE A 22 9.67 -2.16 -1.91
N LEU A 23 8.95 -2.37 -0.79
CA LEU A 23 9.52 -2.28 0.55
C LEU A 23 10.63 -3.31 0.77
N SER A 24 10.41 -4.53 0.29
CA SER A 24 11.41 -5.60 0.39
C SER A 24 12.64 -5.24 -0.42
N TYR A 25 12.45 -4.86 -1.69
CA TYR A 25 13.53 -4.48 -2.61
C TYR A 25 14.34 -3.29 -2.10
N TRP A 26 13.66 -2.22 -1.66
CA TRP A 26 14.30 -1.07 -1.04
C TRP A 26 15.11 -1.47 0.20
N GLY A 27 14.54 -2.31 1.06
CA GLY A 27 15.20 -2.81 2.25
C GLY A 27 16.47 -3.60 1.93
N PHE A 28 16.46 -4.47 0.92
CA PHE A 28 17.64 -5.24 0.52
C PHE A 28 18.72 -4.42 -0.19
N VAL A 29 18.35 -3.39 -0.96
CA VAL A 29 19.29 -2.68 -1.84
C VAL A 29 19.86 -1.40 -1.19
N TYR A 30 19.04 -0.67 -0.44
CA TYR A 30 19.36 0.72 -0.06
C TYR A 30 19.71 0.89 1.43
N THR A 31 19.66 -0.18 2.23
CA THR A 31 19.81 -0.09 3.69
C THR A 31 21.06 -0.79 4.19
N PRO A 32 21.66 -0.33 5.31
CA PRO A 32 22.90 -0.92 5.84
C PRO A 32 22.70 -2.30 6.47
N LEU A 33 21.45 -2.68 6.77
CA LEU A 33 21.07 -3.97 7.35
C LEU A 33 20.04 -4.67 6.44
N PRO A 34 20.48 -5.13 5.25
CA PRO A 34 19.58 -5.48 4.15
C PRO A 34 18.63 -6.63 4.48
N PHE A 35 19.09 -7.65 5.22
CA PHE A 35 18.24 -8.75 5.65
C PHE A 35 17.22 -8.34 6.71
N MET A 36 17.64 -7.54 7.69
CA MET A 36 16.74 -7.10 8.76
C MET A 36 15.66 -6.16 8.22
N ILE A 37 16.02 -5.23 7.34
CA ILE A 37 15.07 -4.24 6.82
C ILE A 37 14.30 -4.78 5.62
N GLY A 38 14.96 -5.51 4.71
CA GLY A 38 14.33 -6.16 3.56
C GLY A 38 13.26 -7.17 3.94
N ILE A 39 13.36 -7.79 5.11
CA ILE A 39 12.31 -8.69 5.65
C ILE A 39 11.45 -7.96 6.70
N GLY A 40 12.04 -7.13 7.56
CA GLY A 40 11.33 -6.43 8.62
C GLY A 40 10.30 -5.43 8.10
N ALA A 41 10.64 -4.65 7.06
CA ALA A 41 9.72 -3.67 6.48
C ALA A 41 8.44 -4.31 5.89
N PRO A 42 8.50 -5.34 5.02
CA PRO A 42 7.30 -6.00 4.53
C PRO A 42 6.54 -6.73 5.65
N ILE A 43 7.22 -7.33 6.63
CA ILE A 43 6.53 -7.93 7.79
C ILE A 43 5.76 -6.87 8.57
N LEU A 44 6.36 -5.72 8.88
CA LEU A 44 5.68 -4.63 9.57
C LEU A 44 4.47 -4.13 8.78
N PHE A 45 4.61 -3.97 7.46
CA PHE A 45 3.50 -3.62 6.59
C PHE A 45 2.37 -4.65 6.70
N ILE A 46 2.67 -5.95 6.59
CA ILE A 46 1.68 -7.04 6.71
C ILE A 46 1.01 -7.01 8.08
N VAL A 47 1.75 -6.81 9.17
CA VAL A 47 1.17 -6.80 10.52
C VAL A 47 0.21 -5.62 10.69
N ILE A 48 0.60 -4.42 10.27
CA ILE A 48 -0.24 -3.22 10.33
C ILE A 48 -1.49 -3.43 9.45
N TRP A 49 -1.28 -3.91 8.22
CA TRP A 49 -2.37 -4.18 7.30
C TRP A 49 -3.32 -5.28 7.82
N ALA A 50 -2.79 -6.39 8.33
CA ALA A 50 -3.58 -7.50 8.84
C ALA A 50 -4.40 -7.13 10.08
N LYS A 51 -3.88 -6.23 10.92
CA LYS A 51 -4.54 -5.81 12.16
C LYS A 51 -5.65 -4.78 11.94
N TRP A 52 -5.49 -3.87 10.99
CA TRP A 52 -6.40 -2.73 10.82
C TRP A 52 -7.07 -2.63 9.45
N CYS A 53 -6.46 -3.18 8.40
CA CYS A 53 -6.96 -3.07 7.03
C CYS A 53 -7.60 -4.34 6.48
N ALA A 54 -7.20 -5.52 6.97
CA ALA A 54 -7.68 -6.78 6.43
C ALA A 54 -9.19 -6.94 6.62
N PRO A 55 -9.89 -7.57 5.66
CA PRO A 55 -11.35 -7.68 5.69
C PRO A 55 -11.86 -8.47 6.91
N LYS A 56 -11.06 -9.41 7.42
CA LYS A 56 -11.33 -10.24 8.60
C LYS A 56 -10.52 -9.80 9.83
N ALA A 57 -9.98 -8.58 9.83
CA ALA A 57 -9.20 -8.08 10.97
C ALA A 57 -10.10 -7.93 12.22
N THR A 58 -9.58 -8.31 13.38
CA THR A 58 -10.27 -8.15 14.67
C THR A 58 -10.46 -6.69 15.08
N HIS A 59 -9.51 -5.82 14.72
CA HIS A 59 -9.58 -4.36 14.93
C HIS A 59 -9.65 -3.61 13.62
N ARG A 60 -10.47 -4.10 12.68
CA ARG A 60 -10.66 -3.44 11.39
C ARG A 60 -11.10 -2.00 11.58
N LEU A 61 -10.37 -1.06 10.99
CA LEU A 61 -10.82 0.33 10.88
C LEU A 61 -11.92 0.42 9.83
N GLU A 62 -12.83 1.37 9.98
CA GLU A 62 -13.94 1.58 9.05
C GLU A 62 -13.96 3.00 8.49
N GLY A 63 -14.43 3.15 7.26
CA GLY A 63 -14.67 4.45 6.65
C GLY A 63 -13.40 5.28 6.49
N ASN A 64 -13.48 6.54 6.93
CA ASN A 64 -12.40 7.52 6.76
C ASN A 64 -11.10 7.09 7.47
N ALA A 65 -11.19 6.43 8.63
CA ALA A 65 -10.00 5.99 9.36
C ALA A 65 -9.22 4.92 8.59
N LEU A 66 -9.94 3.99 7.94
CA LEU A 66 -9.33 2.96 7.10
C LEU A 66 -8.69 3.57 5.84
N LEU A 67 -9.38 4.53 5.21
CA LEU A 67 -8.84 5.30 4.08
C LEU A 67 -7.55 6.04 4.44
N CYS A 68 -7.53 6.73 5.58
CA CYS A 68 -6.33 7.42 6.06
C CYS A 68 -5.17 6.45 6.28
N LEU A 69 -5.40 5.33 6.97
CA LEU A 69 -4.35 4.34 7.21
C LEU A 69 -3.83 3.76 5.90
N LYS A 70 -4.72 3.36 4.97
CA LYS A 70 -4.32 2.84 3.65
C LYS A 70 -3.51 3.84 2.85
N SER A 71 -3.93 5.12 2.84
CA SER A 71 -3.18 6.18 2.17
C SER A 71 -1.77 6.29 2.74
N LEU A 72 -1.63 6.34 4.07
CA LEU A 72 -0.31 6.41 4.71
C LEU A 72 0.54 5.18 4.39
N LEU A 73 -0.04 3.99 4.49
CA LEU A 73 0.67 2.74 4.27
C LEU A 73 1.19 2.61 2.83
N LEU A 74 0.36 2.98 1.84
CA LEU A 74 0.70 2.93 0.42
C LEU A 74 1.64 4.06 -0.03
N SER A 75 1.67 5.20 0.68
CA SER A 75 2.62 6.28 0.40
C SER A 75 4.07 5.93 0.77
N ILE A 76 4.30 5.06 1.76
CA ILE A 76 5.67 4.66 2.18
C ILE A 76 6.46 4.03 1.01
N PRO A 77 5.93 3.03 0.26
CA PRO A 77 6.61 2.50 -0.92
C PRO A 77 6.92 3.55 -2.00
N VAL A 78 6.09 4.59 -2.17
CA VAL A 78 6.39 5.69 -3.10
C VAL A 78 7.68 6.39 -2.70
N LEU A 79 7.84 6.71 -1.40
CA LEU A 79 9.07 7.30 -0.88
C LEU A 79 10.27 6.38 -1.08
N CYS A 80 10.11 5.07 -0.85
CA CYS A 80 11.15 4.08 -1.10
C CYS A 80 11.60 4.08 -2.58
N LEU A 81 10.67 4.18 -3.54
CA LEU A 81 11.02 4.27 -4.97
C LEU A 81 11.74 5.57 -5.32
N VAL A 82 11.36 6.69 -4.70
CA VAL A 82 12.08 7.97 -4.87
C VAL A 82 13.51 7.86 -4.33
N LEU A 83 13.72 7.23 -3.18
CA LEU A 83 15.06 6.98 -2.62
C LEU A 83 15.92 6.06 -3.51
N LEU A 84 15.29 5.13 -4.22
CA LEU A 84 15.94 4.28 -5.23
C LEU A 84 16.19 5.01 -6.56
N ASN A 85 15.85 6.30 -6.67
CA ASN A 85 15.92 7.11 -7.89
C ASN A 85 15.04 6.56 -9.05
N GLN A 86 14.02 5.75 -8.73
CA GLN A 86 13.10 5.13 -9.68
C GLN A 86 11.85 5.99 -9.88
N LEU A 87 12.04 7.25 -10.29
CA LEU A 87 10.98 8.27 -10.33
C LEU A 87 9.80 7.90 -11.24
N PHE A 88 10.05 7.23 -12.36
CA PHE A 88 9.00 6.81 -13.29
C PHE A 88 8.03 5.82 -12.62
N PHE A 89 8.56 4.81 -11.92
CA PHE A 89 7.74 3.84 -11.18
C PHE A 89 7.06 4.48 -9.97
N ALA A 90 7.76 5.39 -9.27
CA ALA A 90 7.18 6.13 -8.14
C ALA A 90 5.94 6.93 -8.60
N PHE A 91 6.04 7.60 -9.74
CA PHE A 91 4.96 8.41 -10.30
C PHE A 91 3.76 7.54 -10.71
N ILE A 92 3.99 6.44 -11.44
CA ILE A 92 2.90 5.52 -11.82
C ILE A 92 2.22 4.94 -10.57
N PHE A 93 3.00 4.49 -9.60
CA PHE A 93 2.46 3.91 -8.37
C PHE A 93 1.64 4.93 -7.58
N ALA A 94 2.13 6.16 -7.43
CA ALA A 94 1.41 7.26 -6.78
C ALA A 94 0.10 7.60 -7.51
N LEU A 95 0.09 7.62 -8.85
CA LEU A 95 -1.09 7.89 -9.65
C LEU A 95 -2.16 6.80 -9.45
N LEU A 96 -1.75 5.53 -9.44
CA LEU A 96 -2.65 4.42 -9.18
C LEU A 96 -3.23 4.45 -7.74
N ILE A 97 -2.43 4.85 -6.75
CA ILE A 97 -2.91 5.07 -5.38
C ILE A 97 -3.97 6.17 -5.36
N LEU A 98 -3.72 7.31 -6.01
CA LEU A 98 -4.68 8.42 -6.06
C LEU A 98 -5.99 8.01 -6.74
N LEU A 99 -5.91 7.23 -7.83
CA LEU A 99 -7.07 6.69 -8.52
C LEU A 99 -7.87 5.76 -7.58
N HIS A 100 -7.19 4.85 -6.89
CA HIS A 100 -7.82 3.93 -5.93
C HIS A 100 -8.50 4.68 -4.79
N LEU A 101 -7.81 5.63 -4.16
CA LEU A 101 -8.33 6.42 -3.04
C LEU A 101 -9.52 7.30 -3.46
N SER A 102 -9.45 7.90 -4.65
CA SER A 102 -10.55 8.71 -5.20
C SER A 102 -11.81 7.88 -5.44
N LEU A 103 -11.67 6.71 -6.08
CA LEU A 103 -12.79 5.78 -6.28
C LEU A 103 -13.33 5.28 -4.94
N SER A 104 -12.43 4.98 -4.00
CA SER A 104 -12.82 4.48 -2.68
C SER A 104 -13.59 5.51 -1.86
N SER A 105 -13.19 6.79 -1.92
CA SER A 105 -13.90 7.90 -1.29
C SER A 105 -15.28 8.12 -1.92
N TYR A 106 -15.39 7.99 -3.25
CA TYR A 106 -16.66 8.17 -3.95
C TYR A 106 -17.67 7.05 -3.62
N PHE A 107 -17.22 5.80 -3.59
CA PHE A 107 -18.10 4.65 -3.40
C PHE A 107 -18.32 4.24 -1.93
N LYS A 108 -17.61 4.85 -0.97
CA LYS A 108 -17.56 4.42 0.45
C LYS A 108 -17.35 2.91 0.59
N THR A 109 -16.44 2.37 -0.22
CA THR A 109 -16.17 0.92 -0.31
C THR A 109 -15.24 0.41 0.77
N VAL A 110 -14.71 1.32 1.58
CA VAL A 110 -13.65 1.11 2.57
C VAL A 110 -14.10 1.80 3.85
#